data_AF-A6Q9L1-F1
#
_entry.id   AF-A6Q9L1-F1
#
_cell.length_a   1.000
_cell.length_b   1.000
_cell.length_c   1.000
_cell.angle_alpha   90.00
_cell.angle_beta   90.00
_cell.angle_gamma   90.00
#
_symmetry.space_group_name_H-M   'P 1'
#
loop_
_entity.id
_entity.type
_entity.pdbx_description
1 polymer ?
#
loop_
_entity_poly.entity_id
_entity_poly.type
_entity_poly.pdbx_seq_one_letter_code
_entity_poly.pdbx_strand_id
1 'polypeptide(L)'
;MKFELKPDNRNSSDEDLISDLKKIAKELNKTKITRKEYDTHGRYSEGTLRKRFGGWIKALEKAGLSSLKDYEITKNDLIKELKRISNLPNVNILSRAVFNTHKKISNTSKIERCFGSWSNALKEAGLTVESSQNRYSNKDLFENILNVWIYHGKQPTVTQMSEEPSKITRNTYSNRFGNWRKTLEAFIEYTNQEEPEALIKEESQPKKLPLNSIHHKTSRTINLRLRFRTFQNDNFKCKNCGRSPATDPKTILHVDHIYPWSKGGETVLENLQTLCSDCNLGKSDLV
;
A
#
# COMPACT_ATOMS: atom_id res chain seq x y z
N MET A 1 36.11 52.94 -24.14
CA MET A 1 35.86 51.51 -24.46
C MET A 1 36.56 51.21 -25.78
N LYS A 2 37.51 50.26 -25.82
CA LYS A 2 38.04 49.78 -27.11
C LYS A 2 37.03 48.75 -27.65
N PHE A 3 36.43 49.03 -28.79
CA PHE A 3 35.53 48.11 -29.48
C PHE A 3 36.37 47.22 -30.39
N GLU A 4 36.85 46.11 -29.85
CA GLU A 4 37.61 45.10 -30.59
C GLU A 4 36.68 43.96 -31.01
N LEU A 5 36.80 43.55 -32.28
CA LEU A 5 36.08 42.40 -32.82
C LEU A 5 36.53 41.13 -32.10
N LYS A 6 35.57 40.29 -31.69
CA LYS A 6 35.89 38.96 -31.19
C LYS A 6 36.60 38.16 -32.29
N PRO A 7 37.55 37.28 -31.93
CA PRO A 7 38.24 36.43 -32.89
C PRO A 7 37.25 35.63 -33.75
N ASP A 8 37.52 35.53 -35.05
CA ASP A 8 36.76 34.62 -35.92
C ASP A 8 37.04 33.17 -35.48
N ASN A 9 35.97 32.44 -35.23
CA ASN A 9 36.00 31.05 -34.77
C ASN A 9 35.55 30.08 -35.89
N ARG A 10 35.37 30.56 -37.13
CA ARG A 10 35.08 29.71 -38.29
C ARG A 10 36.23 28.76 -38.57
N ASN A 11 35.90 27.53 -38.98
CA ASN A 11 36.85 26.46 -39.32
C ASN A 11 37.85 26.08 -38.20
N SER A 12 37.51 26.31 -36.93
CA SER A 12 38.35 25.84 -35.82
C SER A 12 38.55 24.33 -35.86
N SER A 13 39.78 23.89 -35.65
CA SER A 13 40.15 22.48 -35.66
C SER A 13 39.69 21.75 -34.39
N ASP A 14 39.70 20.42 -34.42
CA ASP A 14 39.42 19.62 -33.22
C ASP A 14 40.48 19.90 -32.12
N GLU A 15 41.72 20.15 -32.53
CA GLU A 15 42.85 20.52 -31.68
C GLU A 15 42.63 21.86 -30.98
N ASP A 16 42.10 22.86 -31.69
CA ASP A 16 41.80 24.18 -31.12
C ASP A 16 40.74 24.10 -30.02
N LEU A 17 39.67 23.32 -30.27
CA LEU A 17 38.59 23.11 -29.30
C LEU A 17 39.09 22.38 -28.04
N ILE A 18 39.94 21.37 -28.21
CA ILE A 18 40.52 20.61 -27.09
C ILE A 18 41.52 21.46 -26.31
N SER A 19 42.35 22.26 -27.00
CA SER A 19 43.33 23.15 -26.39
C SER A 19 42.66 24.23 -25.55
N ASP A 20 41.59 24.85 -26.06
CA ASP A 20 40.80 25.83 -25.30
C ASP A 20 40.16 25.19 -24.06
N LEU A 21 39.56 24.01 -24.19
CA LEU A 21 38.98 23.29 -23.07
C LEU A 21 40.02 22.96 -21.97
N LYS A 22 41.24 22.55 -22.35
CA LYS A 22 42.37 22.33 -21.41
C LYS A 22 42.82 23.63 -20.76
N LYS A 23 42.88 24.73 -21.53
CA LYS A 23 43.27 26.05 -21.04
C LYS A 23 42.32 26.53 -19.94
N ILE A 24 41.00 26.44 -20.18
CA ILE A 24 39.99 26.82 -19.17
C ILE A 24 40.08 25.92 -17.93
N ALA A 25 40.38 24.63 -18.10
CA ALA A 25 40.59 23.72 -16.96
C ALA A 25 41.72 24.22 -16.04
N LYS A 26 42.84 24.60 -16.67
CA LYS A 26 44.03 25.09 -15.99
C LYS A 26 43.79 26.46 -15.34
N GLU A 27 43.09 27.37 -16.01
CA GLU A 27 42.75 28.69 -15.48
C GLU A 27 41.83 28.61 -14.26
N LEU A 28 40.86 27.70 -14.28
CA LEU A 28 39.98 27.46 -13.12
C LEU A 28 40.64 26.60 -12.04
N ASN A 29 41.86 26.11 -12.28
CA ASN A 29 42.59 25.16 -11.44
C ASN A 29 41.74 23.91 -11.08
N LYS A 30 41.02 23.39 -12.07
CA LYS A 30 40.13 22.23 -11.91
C LYS A 30 40.47 21.15 -12.93
N THR A 31 40.47 19.91 -12.46
CA THR A 31 40.52 18.72 -13.33
C THR A 31 39.15 18.34 -13.90
N LYS A 32 38.10 19.09 -13.52
CA LYS A 32 36.68 18.86 -13.84
C LYS A 32 36.01 20.19 -14.17
N ILE A 33 35.40 20.30 -15.35
CA ILE A 33 34.69 21.51 -15.78
C ILE A 33 33.24 21.17 -16.13
N THR A 34 32.30 21.94 -15.58
CA THR A 34 30.88 21.87 -15.95
C THR A 34 30.62 22.64 -17.26
N ARG A 35 29.54 22.27 -17.94
CA ARG A 35 29.07 22.95 -19.16
C ARG A 35 28.93 24.46 -18.99
N LYS A 36 28.36 24.89 -17.85
CA LYS A 36 28.13 26.30 -17.53
C LYS A 36 29.43 27.07 -17.28
N GLU A 37 30.39 26.46 -16.60
CA GLU A 37 31.71 27.07 -16.38
C GLU A 37 32.45 27.26 -17.70
N TYR A 38 32.40 26.27 -18.60
CA TYR A 38 33.01 26.42 -19.92
C TYR A 38 32.31 27.48 -20.78
N ASP A 39 30.97 27.54 -20.81
CA ASP A 39 30.26 28.61 -21.55
C ASP A 39 30.55 30.02 -21.01
N THR A 40 30.95 30.14 -19.74
CA THR A 40 31.26 31.44 -19.11
C THR A 40 32.67 31.93 -19.44
N HIS A 41 33.64 31.01 -19.52
CA HIS A 41 35.07 31.34 -19.62
C HIS A 41 35.71 30.93 -20.95
N GLY A 42 35.12 29.97 -21.66
CA GLY A 42 35.63 29.40 -22.90
C GLY A 42 35.52 30.34 -24.08
N ARG A 43 36.44 30.14 -25.04
CA ARG A 43 36.43 30.86 -26.32
C ARG A 43 35.28 30.40 -27.22
N TYR A 44 34.87 29.14 -27.07
CA TYR A 44 33.82 28.50 -27.85
C TYR A 44 32.59 28.19 -26.98
N SER A 45 31.46 27.95 -27.62
CA SER A 45 30.28 27.44 -26.89
C SER A 45 30.45 25.96 -26.56
N GLU A 46 29.93 25.54 -25.41
CA GLU A 46 29.77 24.13 -25.03
C GLU A 46 29.09 23.33 -26.15
N GLY A 47 28.09 23.94 -26.79
CA GLY A 47 27.33 23.32 -27.87
C GLY A 47 28.19 22.96 -29.08
N THR A 48 29.22 23.76 -29.37
CA THR A 48 30.20 23.48 -30.45
C THR A 48 30.96 22.19 -30.14
N LEU A 49 31.52 22.07 -28.94
CA LEU A 49 32.28 20.89 -28.50
C LEU A 49 31.37 19.66 -28.45
N ARG A 50 30.16 19.78 -27.90
CA ARG A 50 29.20 18.68 -27.79
C ARG A 50 28.80 18.14 -29.17
N LYS A 51 28.51 19.02 -30.13
CA LYS A 51 28.15 18.61 -31.50
C LYS A 51 29.33 17.98 -32.22
N ARG A 52 30.53 18.57 -32.12
CA ARG A 52 31.73 18.12 -32.82
C ARG A 52 32.23 16.75 -32.33
N PHE A 53 32.22 16.54 -31.02
CA PHE A 53 32.76 15.31 -30.40
C PHE A 53 31.69 14.27 -30.05
N GLY A 54 30.42 14.50 -30.41
CA GLY A 54 29.32 13.57 -30.15
C GLY A 54 28.95 13.42 -28.67
N GLY A 55 29.17 14.47 -27.88
CA GLY A 55 28.86 14.53 -26.44
C GLY A 55 29.88 15.34 -25.62
N TRP A 56 29.42 16.00 -24.55
CA TRP A 56 30.28 16.78 -23.65
C TRP A 56 31.31 15.90 -22.91
N ILE A 57 30.91 14.70 -22.50
CA ILE A 57 31.80 13.74 -21.83
C ILE A 57 32.96 13.33 -22.76
N LYS A 58 32.66 13.04 -24.03
CA LYS A 58 33.68 12.69 -25.04
C LYS A 58 34.65 13.84 -25.30
N ALA A 59 34.17 15.08 -25.26
CA ALA A 59 35.03 16.26 -25.37
C ALA A 59 36.02 16.37 -24.20
N LEU A 60 35.55 16.13 -22.97
CA LEU A 60 36.41 16.09 -21.78
C LEU A 60 37.44 14.94 -21.85
N GLU A 61 37.02 13.75 -22.28
CA GLU A 61 37.90 12.59 -22.46
C GLU A 61 39.01 12.86 -23.48
N LYS A 62 38.67 13.43 -24.66
CA LYS A 62 39.67 13.87 -25.64
C LYS A 62 40.61 14.95 -25.11
N ALA A 63 40.12 15.77 -24.17
CA ALA A 63 40.93 16.77 -23.48
C ALA A 63 41.74 16.21 -22.30
N GLY A 64 41.66 14.90 -22.00
CA GLY A 64 42.33 14.30 -20.84
C GLY A 64 41.79 14.82 -19.50
N LEU A 65 40.60 15.40 -19.49
CA LEU A 65 39.94 15.93 -18.30
C LEU A 65 39.00 14.89 -17.71
N SER A 66 38.87 14.89 -16.38
CA SER A 66 37.96 13.99 -15.69
C SER A 66 36.52 14.43 -15.92
N SER A 67 35.70 13.56 -16.51
CA SER A 67 34.26 13.81 -16.60
C SER A 67 33.61 13.73 -15.23
N LEU A 68 32.56 14.51 -15.03
CA LEU A 68 31.52 14.15 -14.08
C LEU A 68 30.87 12.87 -14.62
N LYS A 69 31.51 11.71 -14.42
CA LYS A 69 30.72 10.50 -14.25
C LYS A 69 29.86 10.80 -13.03
N ASP A 70 28.66 11.32 -13.26
CA ASP A 70 27.55 10.97 -12.39
C ASP A 70 27.73 9.49 -12.16
N TYR A 71 28.05 9.12 -10.93
CA TYR A 71 28.20 7.74 -10.53
C TYR A 71 26.96 7.04 -11.09
N GLU A 72 27.09 6.26 -12.17
CA GLU A 72 25.94 5.60 -12.76
C GLU A 72 25.56 4.54 -11.74
N ILE A 73 24.71 4.92 -10.78
CA ILE A 73 24.28 4.03 -9.71
C ILE A 73 23.68 2.82 -10.41
N THR A 74 24.36 1.69 -10.31
CA THR A 74 23.94 0.48 -10.99
C THR A 74 22.77 -0.14 -10.23
N LYS A 75 22.06 -1.08 -10.87
CA LYS A 75 21.02 -1.86 -10.21
C LYS A 75 21.56 -2.52 -8.91
N ASN A 76 22.81 -2.97 -8.94
CA ASN A 76 23.47 -3.58 -7.79
C ASN A 76 23.80 -2.58 -6.68
N ASP A 77 24.16 -1.34 -7.02
CA ASP A 77 24.42 -0.30 -6.02
C ASP A 77 23.14 0.08 -5.27
N LEU A 78 22.00 0.09 -5.96
CA LEU A 78 20.68 0.29 -5.33
C LEU A 78 20.35 -0.86 -4.37
N ILE A 79 20.60 -2.12 -4.75
CA ILE A 79 20.39 -3.28 -3.87
C ILE A 79 21.28 -3.20 -2.63
N LYS A 80 22.57 -2.87 -2.80
CA LYS A 80 23.51 -2.71 -1.69
C LYS A 80 23.04 -1.63 -0.72
N GLU A 81 22.55 -0.51 -1.23
CA GLU A 81 22.07 0.59 -0.40
C GLU A 81 20.78 0.23 0.35
N LEU A 82 19.84 -0.49 -0.29
CA LEU A 82 18.65 -1.02 0.37
C LEU A 82 19.02 -1.95 1.54
N LYS A 83 19.93 -2.90 1.30
CA LYS A 83 20.42 -3.82 2.34
C LYS A 83 21.14 -3.06 3.47
N ARG A 84 21.99 -2.09 3.13
CA ARG A 84 22.73 -1.29 4.11
C ARG A 84 21.80 -0.56 5.08
N ILE A 85 20.74 0.07 4.57
CA ILE A 85 19.79 0.82 5.41
C ILE A 85 18.92 -0.15 6.23
N SER A 86 18.55 -1.30 5.66
CA SER A 86 17.80 -2.33 6.39
C SER A 86 18.55 -2.91 7.59
N ASN A 87 19.89 -2.92 7.56
CA ASN A 87 20.73 -3.44 8.64
C ASN A 87 21.07 -2.40 9.72
N LEU A 88 20.46 -1.20 9.68
CA LEU A 88 20.68 -0.19 10.71
C LEU A 88 19.95 -0.59 12.01
N PRO A 89 20.54 -0.36 13.20
CA PRO A 89 20.01 -0.85 14.47
C PRO A 89 18.62 -0.32 14.85
N ASN A 90 18.17 0.78 14.24
CA ASN A 90 16.85 1.39 14.48
C ASN A 90 15.88 1.18 13.30
N VAL A 91 16.20 0.29 12.35
CA VAL A 91 15.38 0.01 11.17
C VAL A 91 14.87 -1.42 11.23
N ASN A 92 13.65 -1.59 11.73
CA ASN A 92 12.97 -2.89 11.69
C ASN A 92 12.29 -3.15 10.32
N ILE A 93 11.80 -2.08 9.67
CA ILE A 93 11.14 -2.15 8.35
C ILE A 93 11.68 -1.04 7.45
N LEU A 94 12.14 -1.41 6.25
CA LEU A 94 12.63 -0.45 5.26
C LEU A 94 11.48 0.22 4.48
N SER A 95 10.91 1.27 5.07
CA SER A 95 9.93 2.12 4.39
C SER A 95 10.59 3.12 3.43
N ARG A 96 9.82 3.66 2.48
CA ARG A 96 10.28 4.77 1.61
C ARG A 96 10.76 5.99 2.42
N ALA A 97 10.11 6.28 3.54
CA ALA A 97 10.48 7.39 4.42
C ALA A 97 11.85 7.14 5.06
N VAL A 98 12.03 5.97 5.68
CA VAL A 98 13.30 5.55 6.28
C VAL A 98 14.43 5.55 5.24
N PHE A 99 14.17 5.02 4.05
CA PHE A 99 15.12 5.06 2.96
C PHE A 99 15.51 6.49 2.56
N ASN A 100 14.52 7.39 2.39
CA ASN A 100 14.81 8.78 2.04
C ASN A 100 15.59 9.55 3.11
N THR A 101 15.42 9.20 4.38
CA THR A 101 16.16 9.80 5.49
C THR A 101 17.62 9.33 5.54
N HIS A 102 17.88 8.05 5.24
CA HIS A 102 19.20 7.44 5.43
C HIS A 102 19.97 7.18 4.14
N LYS A 103 19.40 7.46 2.96
CA LYS A 103 20.05 7.27 1.67
C LYS A 103 21.29 8.13 1.53
N LYS A 104 22.33 7.53 0.97
CA LYS A 104 23.52 8.23 0.47
C LYS A 104 23.46 8.44 -1.05
N ILE A 105 22.40 7.96 -1.69
CA ILE A 105 22.17 8.10 -3.13
C ILE A 105 21.32 9.33 -3.45
N SER A 106 21.78 10.15 -4.41
CA SER A 106 21.09 11.41 -4.76
C SER A 106 19.82 11.18 -5.58
N ASN A 107 19.74 10.11 -6.38
CA ASN A 107 18.63 9.90 -7.32
C ASN A 107 17.80 8.66 -6.95
N THR A 108 16.69 8.90 -6.24
CA THR A 108 15.76 7.83 -5.83
C THR A 108 14.74 7.43 -6.89
N SER A 109 14.48 8.27 -7.89
CA SER A 109 13.60 7.91 -9.01
C SER A 109 14.23 6.83 -9.90
N LYS A 110 15.53 6.59 -9.76
CA LYS A 110 16.23 5.46 -10.40
C LYS A 110 15.75 4.09 -9.89
N ILE A 111 15.25 3.99 -8.65
CA ILE A 111 14.70 2.72 -8.12
C ILE A 111 13.47 2.29 -8.92
N GLU A 112 12.53 3.21 -9.16
CA GLU A 112 11.33 2.88 -9.92
C GLU A 112 11.64 2.61 -11.39
N ARG A 113 12.62 3.30 -11.98
CA ARG A 113 13.09 3.02 -13.35
C ARG A 113 13.80 1.66 -13.50
N CYS A 114 14.55 1.21 -12.49
CA CYS A 114 15.32 -0.04 -12.56
C CYS A 114 14.53 -1.28 -12.11
N PHE A 115 13.60 -1.13 -11.16
CA PHE A 115 12.86 -2.23 -10.54
C PHE A 115 11.35 -2.20 -10.84
N GLY A 116 10.85 -1.15 -11.51
CA GLY A 116 9.44 -0.93 -11.79
C GLY A 116 8.64 -0.43 -10.59
N SER A 117 8.89 -0.96 -9.39
CA SER A 117 8.25 -0.52 -8.15
C SER A 117 9.16 -0.65 -6.93
N TRP A 118 8.83 0.10 -5.87
CA TRP A 118 9.50 -0.02 -4.57
C TRP A 118 9.41 -1.44 -3.99
N SER A 119 8.24 -2.07 -4.08
CA SER A 119 8.03 -3.44 -3.60
C SER A 119 8.91 -4.45 -4.35
N ASN A 120 9.09 -4.29 -5.67
CA ASN A 120 9.99 -5.15 -6.44
C ASN A 120 11.45 -4.93 -6.05
N ALA A 121 11.86 -3.68 -5.80
CA ALA A 121 13.21 -3.39 -5.35
C ALA A 121 13.54 -4.06 -4.00
N LEU A 122 12.59 -4.05 -3.05
CA LEU A 122 12.73 -4.77 -1.78
C LEU A 122 12.81 -6.29 -1.97
N LYS A 123 11.94 -6.86 -2.83
CA LYS A 123 11.96 -8.30 -3.16
C LYS A 123 13.30 -8.73 -3.76
N GLU A 124 13.80 -7.98 -4.75
CA GLU A 124 15.10 -8.26 -5.37
C GLU A 124 16.27 -8.08 -4.39
N ALA A 125 16.13 -7.19 -3.41
CA ALA A 125 17.09 -7.06 -2.32
C ALA A 125 16.99 -8.17 -1.26
N GLY A 126 16.04 -9.11 -1.39
CA GLY A 126 15.79 -10.16 -0.40
C GLY A 126 15.25 -9.63 0.92
N LEU A 127 14.65 -8.44 0.92
CA LEU A 127 14.06 -7.81 2.09
C LEU A 127 12.57 -8.16 2.16
N THR A 128 12.06 -8.40 3.36
CA THR A 128 10.65 -8.68 3.57
C THR A 128 9.84 -7.44 3.18
N VAL A 129 8.92 -7.61 2.24
CA VAL A 129 7.91 -6.60 1.94
C VAL A 129 6.82 -6.76 2.98
N GLU A 130 7.11 -6.41 4.23
CA GLU A 130 6.04 -6.06 5.15
C GLU A 130 5.46 -4.75 4.65
N SER A 131 4.53 -4.89 3.72
CA SER A 131 3.88 -3.76 3.12
C SER A 131 3.19 -3.00 4.25
N SER A 132 3.62 -1.76 4.51
CA SER A 132 2.76 -0.76 5.17
C SER A 132 1.40 -0.60 4.46
N GLN A 133 1.22 -1.22 3.29
CA GLN A 133 0.01 -1.21 2.48
C GLN A 133 -1.17 -1.98 3.07
N ASN A 134 -1.00 -2.84 4.07
CA ASN A 134 -2.12 -3.59 4.62
C ASN A 134 -2.45 -3.18 6.06
N ARG A 135 -2.80 -1.89 6.22
CA ARG A 135 -3.43 -1.37 7.45
C ARG A 135 -4.63 -2.21 7.91
N TYR A 136 -5.31 -2.89 6.97
CA TYR A 136 -6.50 -3.70 7.22
C TYR A 136 -6.30 -5.13 6.73
N SER A 137 -6.66 -6.12 7.53
CA SER A 137 -6.76 -7.52 7.11
C SER A 137 -7.97 -7.74 6.19
N ASN A 138 -8.07 -8.90 5.51
CA ASN A 138 -9.28 -9.23 4.74
C ASN A 138 -10.52 -9.24 5.63
N LYS A 139 -10.38 -9.73 6.87
CA LYS A 139 -11.45 -9.74 7.86
C LYS A 139 -11.93 -8.32 8.17
N ASP A 140 -11.02 -7.36 8.37
CA ASP A 140 -11.38 -5.95 8.63
C ASP A 140 -12.11 -5.33 7.45
N LEU A 141 -11.67 -5.64 6.23
CA LEU A 141 -12.30 -5.17 5.00
C LEU A 141 -13.73 -5.71 4.86
N PHE A 142 -13.91 -7.01 5.12
CA PHE A 142 -15.20 -7.70 5.05
C PHE A 142 -16.15 -7.27 6.17
N GLU A 143 -15.63 -7.02 7.38
CA GLU A 143 -16.40 -6.45 8.49
C GLU A 143 -16.93 -5.06 8.14
N ASN A 144 -16.12 -4.21 7.51
CA ASN A 144 -16.56 -2.91 7.06
C ASN A 144 -17.62 -3.00 5.93
N ILE A 145 -17.47 -3.92 4.97
CA ILE A 145 -18.49 -4.18 3.95
C ILE A 145 -19.81 -4.59 4.62
N LEU A 146 -19.77 -5.52 5.58
CA LEU A 146 -20.95 -5.96 6.30
C LEU A 146 -21.65 -4.80 7.03
N ASN A 147 -20.89 -3.94 7.70
CA ASN A 147 -21.45 -2.80 8.42
C ASN A 147 -22.20 -1.84 7.48
N VAL A 148 -21.61 -1.52 6.33
CA VAL A 148 -22.26 -0.67 5.32
C VAL A 148 -23.50 -1.36 4.73
N TRP A 149 -23.43 -2.68 4.51
CA TRP A 149 -24.57 -3.48 4.03
C TRP A 149 -25.74 -3.45 5.01
N ILE A 150 -25.48 -3.68 6.30
CA ILE A 150 -26.49 -3.63 7.36
C ILE A 150 -27.10 -2.24 7.43
N TYR A 151 -26.27 -1.20 7.45
CA TYR A 151 -26.73 0.19 7.57
C TYR A 151 -27.68 0.60 6.46
N HIS A 152 -27.44 0.16 5.22
CA HIS A 152 -28.35 0.44 4.10
C HIS A 152 -29.45 -0.62 3.92
N GLY A 153 -29.37 -1.76 4.62
CA GLY A 153 -30.27 -2.90 4.46
C GLY A 153 -30.22 -3.53 3.06
N LYS A 154 -29.18 -3.25 2.27
CA LYS A 154 -29.00 -3.72 0.90
C LYS A 154 -27.52 -3.73 0.51
N GLN A 155 -27.21 -4.42 -0.59
CA GLN A 155 -25.86 -4.53 -1.09
C GLN A 155 -25.22 -3.16 -1.31
N PRO A 156 -24.03 -2.89 -0.75
CA PRO A 156 -23.36 -1.62 -0.88
C PRO A 156 -22.83 -1.38 -2.29
N THR A 157 -22.95 -0.13 -2.72
CA THR A 157 -22.32 0.40 -3.93
C THR A 157 -20.91 0.90 -3.64
N VAL A 158 -20.09 1.06 -4.69
CA VAL A 158 -18.73 1.61 -4.58
C VAL A 158 -18.72 2.99 -3.92
N THR A 159 -19.71 3.82 -4.24
CA THR A 159 -19.83 5.19 -3.76
C THR A 159 -20.06 5.22 -2.25
N GLN A 160 -20.96 4.36 -1.75
CA GLN A 160 -21.27 4.23 -0.31
C GLN A 160 -20.05 3.81 0.52
N MET A 161 -19.05 3.15 -0.06
CA MET A 161 -17.81 2.84 0.65
C MET A 161 -16.95 4.09 0.94
N SER A 162 -17.29 5.24 0.38
CA SER A 162 -16.64 6.53 0.64
C SER A 162 -17.51 7.45 1.52
N GLU A 163 -18.66 6.96 1.98
CA GLU A 163 -19.64 7.68 2.79
C GLU A 163 -19.80 6.98 4.15
N GLU A 164 -20.44 7.66 5.11
CA GLU A 164 -20.80 7.06 6.39
C GLU A 164 -21.80 5.91 6.16
N PRO A 165 -21.62 4.72 6.78
CA PRO A 165 -20.78 4.39 7.95
C PRO A 165 -19.42 3.76 7.61
N SER A 166 -18.99 3.80 6.35
CA SER A 166 -17.75 3.15 5.95
C SER A 166 -16.54 3.80 6.63
N LYS A 167 -15.74 2.98 7.31
CA LYS A 167 -14.46 3.39 7.92
C LYS A 167 -13.27 3.21 6.97
N ILE A 168 -13.49 2.56 5.83
CA ILE A 168 -12.45 2.20 4.86
C ILE A 168 -12.86 2.68 3.48
N THR A 169 -12.00 3.48 2.85
CA THR A 169 -12.30 4.09 1.55
C THR A 169 -12.27 3.09 0.40
N ARG A 170 -13.07 3.36 -0.65
CA ARG A 170 -13.20 2.51 -1.85
C ARG A 170 -11.87 2.08 -2.49
N ASN A 171 -10.85 2.95 -2.49
CA ASN A 171 -9.55 2.67 -3.12
C ASN A 171 -8.82 1.50 -2.44
N THR A 172 -9.05 1.29 -1.14
CA THR A 172 -8.45 0.17 -0.39
C THR A 172 -8.91 -1.17 -0.97
N TYR A 173 -10.20 -1.27 -1.31
CA TYR A 173 -10.80 -2.46 -1.91
C TYR A 173 -10.34 -2.66 -3.34
N SER A 174 -10.35 -1.61 -4.17
CA SER A 174 -9.87 -1.68 -5.55
C SER A 174 -8.40 -2.08 -5.63
N ASN A 175 -7.55 -1.55 -4.75
CA ASN A 175 -6.14 -1.93 -4.73
C ASN A 175 -5.92 -3.39 -4.29
N ARG A 176 -6.78 -3.93 -3.42
CA ARG A 176 -6.64 -5.31 -2.94
C ARG A 176 -7.26 -6.35 -3.86
N PHE A 177 -8.48 -6.14 -4.33
CA PHE A 177 -9.26 -7.13 -5.07
C PHE A 177 -9.42 -6.75 -6.56
N GLY A 178 -8.87 -5.61 -6.99
CA GLY A 178 -8.94 -5.09 -8.35
C GLY A 178 -10.11 -4.14 -8.54
N ASN A 179 -11.34 -4.66 -8.61
CA ASN A 179 -12.54 -3.85 -8.78
C ASN A 179 -13.61 -4.23 -7.75
N TRP A 180 -14.68 -3.43 -7.68
CA TRP A 180 -15.72 -3.63 -6.68
C TRP A 180 -16.49 -4.94 -6.85
N ARG A 181 -16.72 -5.35 -8.10
CA ARG A 181 -17.35 -6.64 -8.39
C ARG A 181 -16.52 -7.79 -7.80
N LYS A 182 -15.22 -7.81 -8.07
CA LYS A 182 -14.28 -8.79 -7.51
C LYS A 182 -14.19 -8.72 -5.98
N THR A 183 -14.34 -7.52 -5.41
CA THR A 183 -14.41 -7.35 -3.95
C THR A 183 -15.62 -8.06 -3.35
N LEU A 184 -16.79 -7.89 -3.97
CA LEU A 184 -18.02 -8.54 -3.55
C LEU A 184 -17.98 -10.06 -3.79
N GLU A 185 -17.42 -10.51 -4.91
CA GLU A 185 -17.19 -11.93 -5.19
C GLU A 185 -16.31 -12.55 -4.09
N ALA A 186 -15.19 -11.91 -3.73
CA ALA A 186 -14.32 -12.36 -2.64
C ALA A 186 -15.01 -12.36 -1.26
N PHE A 187 -15.87 -11.37 -1.01
CA PHE A 187 -16.68 -11.32 0.23
C PHE A 187 -17.68 -12.47 0.28
N ILE A 188 -18.43 -12.71 -0.80
CA ILE A 188 -19.42 -13.79 -0.90
C ILE A 188 -18.74 -15.17 -0.79
N GLU A 189 -17.61 -15.34 -1.47
CA GLU A 189 -16.80 -16.56 -1.36
C GLU A 189 -16.38 -16.79 0.09
N TYR A 190 -15.84 -15.77 0.75
CA TYR A 190 -15.47 -15.84 2.17
C TYR A 190 -16.67 -16.20 3.07
N THR A 191 -17.85 -15.64 2.81
CA THR A 191 -19.04 -15.93 3.62
C THR A 191 -19.63 -17.31 3.35
N ASN A 192 -19.45 -17.85 2.15
CA ASN A 192 -19.98 -19.15 1.74
C ASN A 192 -19.06 -20.31 2.06
N GLN A 193 -17.76 -20.07 2.23
CA GLN A 193 -16.83 -21.08 2.74
C GLN A 193 -17.31 -21.63 4.08
N GLU A 194 -17.29 -22.96 4.21
CA GLU A 194 -17.49 -23.64 5.48
C GLU A 194 -16.37 -23.23 6.44
N GLU A 195 -16.73 -22.99 7.69
CA GLU A 195 -15.71 -22.80 8.73
C GLU A 195 -14.89 -24.10 8.77
N PRO A 196 -13.55 -24.03 8.78
CA PRO A 196 -12.77 -25.21 9.12
C PRO A 196 -13.27 -25.72 10.47
N GLU A 197 -13.41 -27.03 10.64
CA GLU A 197 -13.79 -27.67 11.91
C GLU A 197 -12.90 -27.25 13.11
N ALA A 198 -11.84 -26.47 12.90
CA ALA A 198 -10.94 -25.90 13.90
C ALA A 198 -11.57 -24.94 14.94
N LEU A 199 -12.87 -24.61 14.88
CA LEU A 199 -13.59 -24.01 16.02
C LEU A 199 -14.38 -25.03 16.86
N ILE A 200 -14.48 -26.29 16.39
CA ILE A 200 -14.76 -27.44 17.25
C ILE A 200 -13.46 -27.65 18.02
N LYS A 201 -13.42 -27.16 19.27
CA LYS A 201 -12.31 -27.48 20.17
C LYS A 201 -12.26 -29.00 20.32
N GLU A 202 -11.35 -29.65 19.61
CA GLU A 202 -10.85 -30.95 20.04
C GLU A 202 -10.09 -30.77 21.36
N GLU A 203 -10.53 -31.56 22.33
CA GLU A 203 -9.87 -31.94 23.58
C GLU A 203 -9.45 -30.83 24.56
N SER A 204 -10.29 -30.61 25.57
CA SER A 204 -9.77 -30.32 26.91
C SER A 204 -10.20 -31.42 27.87
N GLN A 205 -9.19 -32.19 28.31
CA GLN A 205 -9.17 -33.15 29.41
C GLN A 205 -10.13 -32.80 30.56
N PRO A 206 -10.65 -33.80 31.31
CA PRO A 206 -11.70 -33.59 32.29
C PRO A 206 -11.18 -32.76 33.46
N LYS A 207 -11.39 -31.44 33.41
CA LYS A 207 -11.40 -30.62 34.62
C LYS A 207 -12.76 -30.80 35.26
N LYS A 208 -12.78 -31.23 36.52
CA LYS A 208 -14.00 -31.33 37.34
C LYS A 208 -14.63 -29.94 37.46
N LEU A 209 -15.58 -29.61 36.58
CA LEU A 209 -16.45 -28.45 36.72
C LEU A 209 -17.71 -28.82 37.52
N PRO A 210 -18.30 -27.87 38.27
CA PRO A 210 -19.46 -28.13 39.11
C PRO A 210 -20.66 -28.62 38.27
N LEU A 211 -21.44 -29.55 38.84
CA LEU A 211 -22.49 -30.37 38.18
C LEU A 211 -23.61 -29.62 37.41
N ASN A 212 -23.60 -28.28 37.37
CA ASN A 212 -24.64 -27.45 36.75
C ASN A 212 -24.12 -26.52 35.62
N SER A 213 -22.88 -26.67 35.14
CA SER A 213 -22.40 -25.84 34.02
C SER A 213 -22.87 -26.40 32.67
N ILE A 214 -23.67 -25.64 31.94
CA ILE A 214 -24.05 -25.95 30.55
C ILE A 214 -22.79 -26.01 29.68
N HIS A 215 -22.57 -27.15 29.02
CA HIS A 215 -21.42 -27.34 28.13
C HIS A 215 -21.80 -26.97 26.69
N HIS A 216 -21.24 -25.87 26.18
CA HIS A 216 -21.46 -25.43 24.81
C HIS A 216 -20.46 -26.06 23.85
N LYS A 217 -20.95 -26.45 22.67
CA LYS A 217 -20.11 -26.88 21.55
C LYS A 217 -19.53 -25.69 20.80
N THR A 218 -20.25 -24.57 20.79
CA THR A 218 -19.88 -23.35 20.06
C THR A 218 -19.49 -22.20 20.98
N SER A 219 -18.72 -21.25 20.44
CA SER A 219 -18.45 -19.98 21.12
C SER A 219 -19.71 -19.11 21.17
N ARG A 220 -19.90 -18.35 22.26
CA ARG A 220 -20.96 -17.32 22.34
C ARG A 220 -20.81 -16.24 21.26
N THR A 221 -19.58 -15.95 20.85
CA THR A 221 -19.29 -14.88 19.89
C THR A 221 -19.75 -15.28 18.49
N ILE A 222 -20.68 -14.51 17.93
CA ILE A 222 -21.16 -14.68 16.56
C ILE A 222 -20.09 -14.14 15.61
N ASN A 223 -19.47 -15.02 14.81
CA ASN A 223 -18.45 -14.61 13.85
C ASN A 223 -19.06 -13.84 12.65
N LEU A 224 -18.19 -13.20 11.87
CA LEU A 224 -18.58 -12.37 10.71
C LEU A 224 -19.44 -13.13 9.69
N ARG A 225 -19.10 -14.41 9.42
CA ARG A 225 -19.82 -15.24 8.45
C ARG A 225 -21.24 -15.54 8.92
N LEU A 226 -21.39 -16.03 10.15
CA LEU A 226 -22.70 -16.31 10.76
C LEU A 226 -23.55 -15.05 10.85
N ARG A 227 -22.92 -13.90 11.18
CA ARG A 227 -23.64 -12.62 11.25
C ARG A 227 -24.21 -12.22 9.89
N PHE A 228 -23.41 -12.26 8.82
CA PHE A 228 -23.89 -11.96 7.48
C PHE A 228 -24.94 -12.96 7.00
N ARG A 229 -24.72 -14.27 7.17
CA ARG A 229 -25.69 -15.30 6.76
C ARG A 229 -27.03 -15.14 7.48
N THR A 230 -27.02 -14.79 8.77
CA THR A 230 -28.26 -14.55 9.51
C THR A 230 -29.02 -13.36 8.94
N PHE A 231 -28.34 -12.23 8.71
CA PHE A 231 -28.97 -11.07 8.07
C PHE A 231 -29.48 -11.39 6.66
N GLN A 232 -28.73 -12.17 5.88
CA GLN A 232 -29.12 -12.58 4.54
C GLN A 232 -30.39 -13.47 4.57
N ASN A 233 -30.43 -14.48 5.45
CA ASN A 233 -31.59 -15.35 5.63
C ASN A 233 -32.85 -14.57 6.03
N ASP A 234 -32.67 -13.53 6.84
CA ASP A 234 -33.76 -12.68 7.30
C ASP A 234 -34.04 -11.49 6.37
N ASN A 235 -33.44 -11.48 5.17
CA ASN A 235 -33.58 -10.42 4.17
C ASN A 235 -33.27 -9.01 4.69
N PHE A 236 -32.34 -8.89 5.65
CA PHE A 236 -32.01 -7.65 6.33
C PHE A 236 -33.25 -6.97 6.95
N LYS A 237 -34.14 -7.77 7.56
CA LYS A 237 -35.33 -7.31 8.27
C LYS A 237 -35.40 -7.92 9.66
N CYS A 238 -35.95 -7.16 10.60
CA CYS A 238 -36.29 -7.69 11.91
C CYS A 238 -37.32 -8.82 11.77
N LYS A 239 -37.05 -9.99 12.35
CA LYS A 239 -37.96 -11.15 12.29
C LYS A 239 -39.22 -11.00 13.12
N ASN A 240 -39.19 -10.11 14.12
CA ASN A 240 -40.34 -9.84 14.95
C ASN A 240 -41.28 -8.78 14.35
N CYS A 241 -40.75 -7.65 13.87
CA CYS A 241 -41.57 -6.50 13.43
C CYS A 241 -41.46 -6.15 11.95
N GLY A 242 -40.59 -6.82 11.18
CA GLY A 242 -40.42 -6.59 9.74
C GLY A 242 -39.66 -5.31 9.35
N ARG A 243 -39.30 -4.44 10.29
CA ARG A 243 -38.53 -3.21 10.01
C ARG A 243 -37.18 -3.51 9.37
N SER A 244 -36.77 -2.65 8.44
CA SER A 244 -35.52 -2.77 7.69
C SER A 244 -34.85 -1.41 7.51
N PRO A 245 -33.51 -1.32 7.62
CA PRO A 245 -32.75 -0.10 7.32
C PRO A 245 -32.95 0.40 5.88
N ALA A 246 -33.32 -0.49 4.95
CA ALA A 246 -33.59 -0.14 3.56
C ALA A 246 -34.87 0.71 3.39
N THR A 247 -35.85 0.55 4.29
CA THR A 247 -37.13 1.28 4.28
C THR A 247 -37.21 2.35 5.35
N ASP A 248 -36.54 2.13 6.49
CA ASP A 248 -36.43 3.07 7.60
C ASP A 248 -34.96 3.18 8.04
N PRO A 249 -34.22 4.19 7.57
CA PRO A 249 -32.79 4.34 7.86
C PRO A 249 -32.43 4.46 9.35
N LYS A 250 -33.41 4.73 10.23
CA LYS A 250 -33.18 4.78 11.69
C LYS A 250 -33.18 3.39 12.34
N THR A 251 -33.66 2.37 11.63
CA THR A 251 -33.66 1.00 12.13
C THR A 251 -32.23 0.47 12.21
N ILE A 252 -31.79 0.11 13.41
CA ILE A 252 -30.52 -0.60 13.65
C ILE A 252 -30.85 -2.06 13.94
N LEU A 253 -30.26 -2.96 13.14
CA LEU A 253 -30.42 -4.41 13.27
C LEU A 253 -29.25 -5.04 14.02
N HIS A 254 -29.57 -6.06 14.81
CA HIS A 254 -28.64 -6.89 15.56
C HIS A 254 -28.94 -8.36 15.25
N VAL A 255 -27.93 -9.22 15.43
CA VAL A 255 -28.14 -10.67 15.46
C VAL A 255 -28.18 -11.12 16.91
N ASP A 256 -29.20 -11.88 17.26
CA ASP A 256 -29.39 -12.44 18.59
C ASP A 256 -29.73 -13.94 18.52
N HIS A 257 -29.50 -14.66 19.62
CA HIS A 257 -29.86 -16.07 19.72
C HIS A 257 -31.37 -16.22 19.91
N ILE A 258 -32.00 -17.16 19.19
CA ILE A 258 -33.41 -17.53 19.38
C ILE A 258 -33.58 -18.09 20.79
N TYR A 259 -32.88 -19.19 21.10
CA TYR A 259 -32.73 -19.69 22.46
C TYR A 259 -31.43 -19.13 23.08
N PRO A 260 -31.49 -18.41 24.23
CA PRO A 260 -30.33 -17.71 24.78
C PRO A 260 -29.14 -18.64 24.99
N TRP A 261 -27.94 -18.16 24.64
CA TRP A 261 -26.71 -18.92 24.86
C TRP A 261 -26.54 -19.27 26.35
N SER A 262 -26.85 -18.35 27.27
CA SER A 262 -26.81 -18.59 28.72
C SER A 262 -27.71 -19.74 29.21
N LYS A 263 -28.71 -20.15 28.43
CA LYS A 263 -29.65 -21.23 28.75
C LYS A 263 -29.37 -22.53 27.98
N GLY A 264 -28.29 -22.60 27.19
CA GLY A 264 -27.95 -23.77 26.37
C GLY A 264 -28.17 -23.61 24.88
N GLY A 265 -28.47 -22.41 24.40
CA GLY A 265 -28.48 -22.12 22.97
C GLY A 265 -27.09 -22.19 22.35
N GLU A 266 -26.97 -22.84 21.20
CA GLU A 266 -25.74 -22.85 20.42
C GLU A 266 -25.70 -21.69 19.44
N THR A 267 -24.50 -21.21 19.11
CA THR A 267 -24.26 -20.18 18.09
C THR A 267 -24.18 -20.82 16.72
N VAL A 268 -25.33 -21.28 16.23
CA VAL A 268 -25.52 -21.90 14.91
C VAL A 268 -26.60 -21.15 14.14
N LEU A 269 -26.58 -21.24 12.81
CA LEU A 269 -27.45 -20.43 11.95
C LEU A 269 -28.94 -20.63 12.27
N GLU A 270 -29.32 -21.84 12.68
CA GLU A 270 -30.68 -22.24 13.04
C GLU A 270 -31.17 -21.63 14.36
N ASN A 271 -30.24 -21.20 15.23
CA ASN A 271 -30.52 -20.58 16.52
C ASN A 271 -30.19 -19.08 16.53
N LEU A 272 -29.92 -18.47 15.37
CA LEU A 272 -29.68 -17.04 15.25
C LEU A 272 -30.82 -16.37 14.49
N GLN A 273 -31.15 -15.15 14.87
CA GLN A 273 -32.17 -14.33 14.21
C GLN A 273 -31.78 -12.85 14.19
N THR A 274 -32.34 -12.13 13.23
CA THR A 274 -32.20 -10.67 13.09
C THR A 274 -33.30 -9.96 13.86
N LEU A 275 -32.93 -9.07 14.78
CA LEU A 275 -33.86 -8.21 15.53
C LEU A 275 -33.48 -6.74 15.39
N CYS A 276 -34.46 -5.84 15.30
CA CYS A 276 -34.20 -4.41 15.47
C CYS A 276 -33.91 -4.11 16.95
N SER A 277 -33.27 -2.97 17.22
CA SER A 277 -32.90 -2.56 18.59
C SER A 277 -34.07 -2.63 19.58
N ASP A 278 -35.27 -2.16 19.20
CA ASP A 278 -36.44 -2.20 20.08
C ASP A 278 -36.88 -3.64 20.41
N CYS A 279 -36.95 -4.52 19.40
CA CYS A 279 -37.35 -5.91 19.61
C CYS A 279 -36.28 -6.72 20.35
N ASN A 280 -35.00 -6.41 20.11
CA ASN A 280 -33.88 -7.04 20.78
C ASN A 280 -33.88 -6.72 22.29
N LEU A 281 -34.11 -5.45 22.63
CA LEU A 281 -34.28 -5.02 24.03
C LEU A 281 -35.49 -5.68 24.68
N GLY A 282 -36.61 -5.76 23.95
CA GLY A 282 -37.85 -6.40 24.43
C GLY A 282 -37.70 -7.90 24.69
N LYS A 283 -36.84 -8.61 23.95
CA LYS A 283 -36.62 -10.06 24.14
C LYS A 283 -35.84 -10.36 25.43
N SER A 284 -34.73 -9.68 25.69
CA SER A 284 -33.85 -9.98 26.84
C SER A 284 -33.55 -11.51 26.94
N ASP A 285 -33.48 -12.08 28.15
CA ASP A 285 -33.38 -13.54 28.39
C ASP A 285 -34.76 -14.23 28.52
N LEU A 286 -35.83 -13.60 28.02
CA LEU A 286 -37.19 -14.13 28.09
C LEU A 286 -37.42 -15.15 26.97
N VAL A 287 -36.93 -16.36 27.20
CA VAL A 287 -37.34 -17.58 26.48
C VAL A 287 -37.56 -18.67 27.51
#